data_AF-A0AA36GW18-F1
#
_entry.id   AF-A0AA36GW18-F1
#
_cell.length_a   1.000
_cell.length_b   1.000
_cell.length_c   1.000
_cell.angle_alpha   90.00
_cell.angle_beta   90.00
_cell.angle_gamma   90.00
#
_symmetry.space_group_name_H-M   'P 1'
#
loop_
_entity.id
_entity.type
_entity.pdbx_description
1 polymer ?
#
loop_
_entity_poly.entity_id
_entity_poly.type
_entity_poly.pdbx_seq_one_letter_code
_entity_poly.pdbx_strand_id
1 'polypeptide(L)'
;MWFALVFAFVYPLYANTRRRPSNIINVTEADCRLPVDLGDYFFDVETKTCFAFKYTGCGGNKNNFVDTAQCYWACRKHFNHCQGKDKSFGKCNGRKDKCPNGTKCYRLGPSNPNKADCCDKKALDEFNAELFANDEKACGKNKTKIGYLGKKCSHQFCFESECKEGKYLARCCI
;
A
#
# COMPACT_ATOMS: atom_id res chain seq x y z
N MET A 1 12.73 29.49 -53.85
CA MET A 1 12.67 30.49 -52.75
C MET A 1 11.97 29.80 -51.58
N TRP A 2 12.72 29.19 -50.64
CA TRP A 2 13.28 29.82 -49.40
C TRP A 2 12.12 30.21 -48.46
N PHE A 3 11.90 29.73 -47.22
CA PHE A 3 12.73 29.24 -46.07
C PHE A 3 11.91 28.14 -45.32
N ALA A 4 12.41 27.01 -44.80
CA ALA A 4 13.42 26.71 -43.77
C ALA A 4 12.99 27.01 -42.30
N LEU A 5 13.06 25.96 -41.45
CA LEU A 5 13.21 25.94 -39.97
C LEU A 5 11.90 26.08 -39.14
N VAL A 6 11.56 25.34 -38.07
CA VAL A 6 12.32 24.51 -37.09
C VAL A 6 11.41 23.39 -36.55
N PHE A 7 11.90 22.16 -36.50
CA PHE A 7 11.38 21.10 -35.62
C PHE A 7 11.72 21.47 -34.17
N ALA A 8 10.72 21.80 -33.36
CA ALA A 8 10.88 21.86 -31.91
C ALA A 8 9.86 20.92 -31.28
N PHE A 9 10.31 19.69 -31.03
CA PHE A 9 9.74 18.79 -30.05
C PHE A 9 9.62 19.52 -28.71
N VAL A 10 8.43 20.01 -28.39
CA VAL A 10 8.08 20.35 -27.01
C VAL A 10 7.40 19.13 -26.42
N TYR A 11 8.17 18.06 -26.19
CA TYR A 11 7.84 17.14 -25.11
C TYR A 11 8.26 17.84 -23.83
N PRO A 12 7.33 18.23 -22.93
CA PRO A 12 7.76 18.58 -21.59
C PRO A 12 8.31 17.28 -20.98
N LEU A 13 9.64 17.24 -20.83
CA LEU A 13 10.29 16.32 -19.91
C LEU A 13 9.65 16.59 -18.55
N TYR A 14 8.78 15.70 -18.11
CA TYR A 14 8.34 15.60 -16.73
C TYR A 14 9.56 15.30 -15.86
N ALA A 15 10.30 16.37 -15.53
CA ALA A 15 11.32 16.34 -14.50
C ALA A 15 10.61 16.29 -13.15
N ASN A 16 10.28 15.08 -12.71
CA ASN A 16 9.75 14.80 -11.38
C ASN A 16 10.83 15.10 -10.34
N THR A 17 10.93 16.36 -9.95
CA THR A 17 11.81 16.84 -8.88
C THR A 17 10.96 17.24 -7.67
N ARG A 18 10.27 16.28 -7.06
CA ARG A 18 9.74 16.45 -5.70
C ARG A 18 10.89 16.42 -4.70
N ARG A 19 11.68 17.50 -4.64
CA ARG A 19 12.56 17.76 -3.50
C ARG A 19 11.71 18.35 -2.38
N ARG A 20 11.79 17.76 -1.18
CA ARG A 20 11.33 18.44 0.05
C ARG A 20 12.01 19.82 0.09
N PRO A 21 11.28 20.93 0.17
CA PRO A 21 11.92 22.23 0.39
C PRO A 21 12.63 22.16 1.75
N SER A 22 13.94 22.39 1.75
CA SER A 22 14.81 22.28 2.94
C SER A 22 14.65 23.43 3.94
N ASN A 23 13.70 24.34 3.72
CA ASN A 23 13.55 25.57 4.49
C ASN A 23 12.11 25.75 5.00
N ILE A 24 11.63 24.84 5.85
CA ILE A 24 10.44 25.11 6.68
C ILE A 24 10.94 25.55 8.06
N ILE A 25 10.71 26.84 8.33
CA ILE A 25 11.03 27.56 9.55
C ILE A 25 10.09 27.07 10.66
N ASN A 26 10.65 26.65 11.80
CA ASN A 26 9.99 26.39 13.11
C ASN A 26 8.53 25.91 13.08
N VAL A 27 8.32 24.61 12.86
CA VAL A 27 7.01 23.97 12.99
C VAL A 27 6.59 23.95 14.46
N THR A 28 5.46 24.59 14.78
CA THR A 28 4.83 24.52 16.12
C THR A 28 3.73 23.45 16.14
N GLU A 29 3.30 23.00 17.32
CA GLU A 29 2.23 22.01 17.49
C GLU A 29 0.86 22.49 16.94
N ALA A 30 0.73 23.78 16.62
CA ALA A 30 -0.46 24.36 16.01
C ALA A 30 -0.50 24.24 14.47
N ASP A 31 0.63 23.97 13.81
CA ASP A 31 0.74 23.88 12.34
C ASP A 31 0.32 22.51 11.78
N CYS A 32 0.03 21.57 12.69
CA CYS A 32 -0.37 20.17 12.47
C CYS A 32 -1.81 20.00 11.93
N ARG A 33 -2.30 20.98 11.17
CA ARG A 33 -3.65 20.97 10.59
C ARG A 33 -3.68 21.48 9.15
N LEU A 34 -2.53 21.87 8.60
CA LEU A 34 -2.45 22.22 7.19
C LEU A 34 -2.74 20.96 6.34
N PRO A 35 -3.47 21.08 5.22
CA PRO A 35 -3.62 20.00 4.24
C PRO A 35 -2.30 19.84 3.51
N VAL A 36 -1.34 19.23 4.18
CA VAL A 36 -0.07 18.87 3.59
C VAL A 36 -0.21 17.43 3.12
N ASP A 37 0.27 17.13 1.92
CA ASP A 37 0.42 15.80 1.32
C ASP A 37 1.46 14.97 2.12
N LEU A 38 1.27 14.90 3.44
CA LEU A 38 2.16 14.32 4.44
C LEU A 38 1.68 12.90 4.69
N GLY A 39 2.22 11.96 3.95
CA GLY A 39 2.33 10.60 4.44
C GLY A 39 0.99 9.91 4.73
N ASP A 40 0.34 9.40 3.68
CA ASP A 40 -0.93 8.70 3.84
C ASP A 40 -0.76 7.22 4.17
N TYR A 41 0.46 6.66 4.19
CA TYR A 41 0.67 5.21 4.28
C TYR A 41 1.64 4.79 5.38
N PHE A 42 1.32 3.70 6.07
CA PHE A 42 2.22 3.03 7.01
C PHE A 42 2.31 1.54 6.68
N PHE A 43 3.43 0.91 7.03
CA PHE A 43 3.60 -0.53 6.91
C PHE A 43 3.07 -1.23 8.16
N ASP A 44 2.10 -2.12 7.97
CA ASP A 44 1.61 -3.00 9.03
C ASP A 44 2.43 -4.29 9.09
N VAL A 45 3.06 -4.51 10.24
CA VAL A 45 3.92 -5.67 10.46
C VAL A 45 3.14 -6.97 10.62
N GLU A 46 1.86 -6.94 10.97
CA GLU A 46 1.06 -8.15 11.15
C GLU A 46 0.63 -8.70 9.79
N THR A 47 0.07 -7.85 8.92
CA THR A 47 -0.39 -8.27 7.59
C THR A 47 0.70 -8.25 6.53
N LYS A 48 1.85 -7.62 6.82
CA LYS A 48 2.93 -7.34 5.85
C LYS A 48 2.42 -6.52 4.66
N THR A 49 1.58 -5.53 4.93
CA THR A 49 0.90 -4.70 3.92
C THR A 49 1.06 -3.22 4.25
N CYS A 50 1.11 -2.38 3.22
CA CYS A 50 1.04 -0.94 3.37
C CYS A 50 -0.42 -0.50 3.41
N PHE A 51 -0.81 0.24 4.44
CA PHE A 51 -2.18 0.72 4.61
C PHE A 51 -2.23 2.23 4.74
N ALA A 52 -3.33 2.78 4.23
CA ALA A 52 -3.65 4.18 4.35
C ALA A 52 -4.06 4.55 5.79
N PHE A 53 -3.68 5.73 6.24
CA PHE A 53 -4.09 6.33 7.52
C PHE A 53 -4.10 7.85 7.42
N LYS A 54 -4.88 8.50 8.28
CA LYS A 54 -4.87 9.96 8.40
C LYS A 54 -3.69 10.38 9.26
N TYR A 55 -2.68 10.98 8.64
CA TYR A 55 -1.64 11.68 9.37
C TYR A 55 -2.02 13.16 9.55
N THR A 56 -1.87 13.68 10.76
CA THR A 56 -2.20 15.07 11.09
C THR A 56 -1.11 16.05 10.69
N GLY A 57 0.05 15.58 10.26
CA GLY A 57 1.16 16.44 9.85
C GLY A 57 2.23 16.65 10.91
N CYS A 58 2.01 16.21 12.15
CA CYS A 58 2.99 16.33 13.24
C CYS A 58 3.23 15.04 14.00
N GLY A 59 4.44 14.98 14.59
CA GLY A 59 4.92 13.82 15.32
C GLY A 59 5.20 12.65 14.39
N GLY A 60 4.80 11.46 14.82
CA GLY A 60 4.98 10.23 14.05
C GLY A 60 6.40 9.65 14.14
N ASN A 61 6.65 8.65 13.32
CA ASN A 61 7.93 7.94 13.23
C ASN A 61 8.28 7.67 11.76
N LYS A 62 9.36 6.92 11.51
CA LYS A 62 9.83 6.61 10.14
C LYS A 62 8.88 5.70 9.34
N ASN A 63 7.87 5.10 9.97
CA ASN A 63 6.84 4.28 9.33
C ASN A 63 5.70 5.17 8.79
N ASN A 64 6.07 6.16 7.98
CA ASN A 64 5.14 7.11 7.38
C ASN A 64 5.62 7.46 5.97
N PHE A 65 4.81 7.15 4.96
CA PHE A 65 5.16 7.20 3.55
C PHE A 65 4.09 7.95 2.75
N VAL A 66 4.53 8.78 1.80
CA VAL A 66 3.64 9.63 0.99
C VAL A 66 2.73 8.80 0.07
N ASP A 67 3.22 7.67 -0.42
CA ASP A 67 2.44 6.79 -1.28
C ASP A 67 2.74 5.30 -1.00
N THR A 68 1.85 4.43 -1.50
CA THR A 68 1.97 2.98 -1.33
C THR A 68 3.26 2.43 -1.93
N ALA A 69 3.77 3.01 -3.02
CA ALA A 69 4.98 2.54 -3.68
C ALA A 69 6.21 2.81 -2.81
N GLN A 70 6.32 4.00 -2.21
CA GLN A 70 7.37 4.35 -1.25
C GLN A 70 7.34 3.42 -0.04
N CYS A 71 6.15 3.16 0.51
CA CYS A 71 5.99 2.19 1.60
C CYS A 71 6.46 0.79 1.18
N TYR A 72 6.03 0.32 0.01
CA TYR A 72 6.44 -0.97 -0.52
C TYR A 72 7.96 -1.05 -0.70
N TRP A 73 8.59 -0.07 -1.32
CA TRP A 73 10.03 -0.08 -1.56
C TRP A 73 10.85 -0.04 -0.27
N ALA A 74 10.43 0.77 0.71
CA ALA A 74 11.07 0.86 2.02
C ALA A 74 10.95 -0.45 2.81
N CYS A 75 9.79 -1.11 2.73
CA CYS A 75 9.48 -2.29 3.53
C CYS A 75 9.59 -3.61 2.75
N ARG A 76 10.01 -3.61 1.48
CA ARG A 76 10.04 -4.76 0.54
C ARG A 76 10.61 -6.05 1.13
N LYS A 77 11.59 -5.95 2.04
CA LYS A 77 12.20 -7.12 2.68
C LYS A 77 11.19 -7.94 3.50
N HIS A 78 10.19 -7.27 4.07
CA HIS A 78 9.14 -7.88 4.89
C HIS A 78 7.98 -8.44 4.07
N PHE A 79 7.86 -8.05 2.81
CA PHE A 79 6.93 -8.65 1.85
C PHE A 79 7.38 -10.03 1.35
N ASN A 80 8.47 -10.60 1.92
CA ASN A 80 8.92 -11.97 1.63
C ASN A 80 8.42 -12.97 2.69
N HIS A 81 7.23 -12.75 3.26
CA HIS A 81 6.59 -13.61 4.25
C HIS A 81 5.07 -13.69 4.02
N CYS A 82 4.41 -14.64 4.68
CA CYS A 82 2.97 -14.81 4.64
C CYS A 82 2.22 -13.48 4.96
N GLN A 83 1.17 -13.22 4.19
CA GLN A 83 0.33 -12.02 4.34
C GLN A 83 -0.90 -12.31 5.20
N GLY A 84 -1.59 -11.26 5.65
CA GLY A 84 -2.88 -11.44 6.34
C GLY A 84 -2.77 -12.05 7.74
N LYS A 85 -1.74 -11.70 8.52
CA LYS A 85 -1.48 -12.20 9.89
C LYS A 85 -1.14 -13.69 9.97
N ASP A 86 -0.73 -14.25 8.84
CA ASP A 86 -0.43 -15.66 8.72
C ASP A 86 0.99 -16.01 9.19
N LYS A 87 1.16 -17.22 9.73
CA LYS A 87 2.42 -17.77 10.22
C LYS A 87 3.12 -18.55 9.12
N SER A 88 4.45 -18.46 9.08
CA SER A 88 5.26 -19.33 8.20
C SER A 88 5.42 -20.71 8.83
N PHE A 89 5.11 -21.76 8.05
CA PHE A 89 5.30 -23.17 8.41
C PHE A 89 6.55 -23.79 7.76
N GLY A 90 7.43 -22.97 7.21
CA GLY A 90 8.64 -23.41 6.52
C GLY A 90 8.88 -22.63 5.22
N LYS A 91 10.05 -22.88 4.62
CA LYS A 91 10.43 -22.32 3.31
C LYS A 91 10.02 -23.27 2.19
N CYS A 92 9.71 -22.70 1.03
CA CYS A 92 9.43 -23.42 -0.20
C CYS A 92 9.96 -22.63 -1.41
N ASN A 93 10.20 -23.32 -2.51
CA ASN A 93 10.71 -22.79 -3.78
C ASN A 93 9.57 -22.65 -4.81
N GLY A 94 8.43 -22.11 -4.36
CA GLY A 94 7.24 -21.94 -5.18
C GLY A 94 6.38 -23.20 -5.34
N ARG A 95 5.71 -23.35 -6.49
CA ARG A 95 4.67 -24.39 -6.69
C ARG A 95 5.19 -25.84 -6.72
N LYS A 96 6.51 -26.06 -6.74
CA LYS A 96 7.11 -27.40 -6.88
C LYS A 96 7.28 -28.12 -5.54
N ASP A 97 7.35 -27.39 -4.43
CA ASP A 97 7.58 -27.98 -3.11
C ASP A 97 6.27 -28.31 -2.40
N LYS A 98 6.25 -29.43 -1.68
CA LYS A 98 5.12 -29.83 -0.84
C LYS A 98 5.20 -29.12 0.51
N CYS A 99 4.24 -28.24 0.77
CA CYS A 99 4.03 -27.67 2.10
C CYS A 99 3.20 -28.62 2.98
N PRO A 100 3.27 -28.49 4.32
CA PRO A 100 2.42 -29.25 5.26
C PRO A 100 0.92 -29.13 4.94
N ASN A 101 0.12 -30.11 5.37
CA ASN A 101 -1.32 -30.08 5.16
C ASN A 101 -1.94 -28.81 5.78
N GLY A 102 -2.92 -28.22 5.10
CA GLY A 102 -3.53 -26.95 5.49
C GLY A 102 -2.73 -25.70 5.08
N THR A 103 -1.52 -25.87 4.53
CA THR A 103 -0.68 -24.75 4.10
C THR A 103 -0.43 -24.78 2.59
N LYS A 104 -0.07 -23.64 2.00
CA LYS A 104 0.22 -23.47 0.58
C LYS A 104 1.50 -22.69 0.41
N CYS A 105 2.32 -23.06 -0.57
CA CYS A 105 3.50 -22.29 -0.91
C CYS A 105 3.08 -20.97 -1.59
N TYR A 106 3.32 -19.85 -0.91
CA TYR A 106 2.97 -18.53 -1.39
C TYR A 106 4.21 -17.80 -1.92
N ARG A 107 4.24 -17.56 -3.24
CA ARG A 107 5.31 -16.81 -3.90
C ARG A 107 5.12 -15.31 -3.68
N LEU A 108 6.20 -14.66 -3.27
CA LEU A 108 6.18 -13.30 -2.78
C LEU A 108 6.71 -12.36 -3.86
N GLY A 109 5.79 -11.86 -4.67
CA GLY A 109 6.07 -10.87 -5.72
C GLY A 109 6.90 -11.39 -6.91
N PRO A 110 7.06 -10.57 -7.97
CA PRO A 110 7.82 -10.93 -9.17
C PRO A 110 9.34 -10.91 -8.95
N SER A 111 9.81 -10.24 -7.89
CA SER A 111 11.23 -9.92 -7.68
C SER A 111 12.09 -11.08 -7.17
N ASN A 112 11.51 -12.15 -6.61
CA ASN A 112 12.27 -13.35 -6.25
C ASN A 112 11.39 -14.61 -6.26
N PRO A 113 11.29 -15.34 -7.39
CA PRO A 113 10.44 -16.53 -7.49
C PRO A 113 10.91 -17.72 -6.63
N ASN A 114 12.14 -17.67 -6.12
CA ASN A 114 12.76 -18.71 -5.32
C ASN A 114 12.61 -18.47 -3.80
N LYS A 115 12.06 -17.35 -3.37
CA LYS A 115 11.83 -17.04 -1.96
C LYS A 115 10.34 -17.09 -1.66
N ALA A 116 9.88 -18.22 -1.15
CA ALA A 116 8.49 -18.42 -0.76
C ALA A 116 8.41 -19.09 0.62
N ASP A 117 7.29 -18.85 1.30
CA ASP A 117 6.97 -19.45 2.59
C ASP A 117 5.74 -20.34 2.44
N CYS A 118 5.70 -21.44 3.19
CA CYS A 118 4.48 -22.21 3.40
C CYS A 118 3.59 -21.44 4.36
N CYS A 119 2.42 -21.03 3.88
CA CYS A 119 1.50 -20.10 4.52
C CYS A 119 0.16 -20.81 4.78
N ASP A 120 -0.53 -20.53 5.89
CA ASP A 120 -1.88 -21.03 6.15
C ASP A 120 -2.79 -20.69 4.97
N LYS A 121 -3.32 -21.75 4.35
CA LYS A 121 -4.10 -21.61 3.13
C LYS A 121 -5.37 -20.79 3.39
N LYS A 122 -6.03 -21.00 4.54
CA LYS A 122 -7.31 -20.37 4.86
C LYS A 122 -7.11 -18.88 5.16
N ALA A 123 -6.16 -18.52 6.02
CA ALA A 123 -5.87 -17.12 6.34
C ALA A 123 -5.48 -16.32 5.09
N LEU A 124 -4.62 -16.90 4.25
CA LEU A 124 -4.21 -16.30 2.99
C LEU A 124 -5.38 -16.14 2.01
N ASP A 125 -6.22 -17.17 1.85
CA ASP A 125 -7.37 -17.12 0.94
C ASP A 125 -8.41 -16.08 1.43
N GLU A 126 -8.66 -15.98 2.74
CA GLU A 126 -9.54 -14.95 3.32
C GLU A 126 -8.98 -13.54 3.11
N PHE A 127 -7.68 -13.33 3.38
CA PHE A 127 -7.03 -12.04 3.17
C PHE A 127 -7.09 -11.61 1.71
N ASN A 128 -6.75 -12.51 0.77
CA ASN A 128 -6.84 -12.24 -0.66
C ASN A 128 -8.29 -11.97 -1.11
N ALA A 129 -9.27 -12.67 -0.52
CA ALA A 129 -10.68 -12.46 -0.83
C ALA A 129 -11.19 -11.08 -0.38
N GLU A 130 -10.59 -10.47 0.66
CA GLU A 130 -10.87 -9.09 1.05
C GLU A 130 -10.10 -8.07 0.20
N LEU A 131 -8.83 -8.37 -0.11
CA LEU A 131 -7.92 -7.48 -0.85
C LEU A 131 -8.35 -7.29 -2.30
N PHE A 132 -8.83 -8.37 -2.94
CA PHE A 132 -9.26 -8.38 -4.34
C PHE A 132 -10.79 -8.48 -4.47
N ALA A 133 -11.53 -8.09 -3.43
CA ALA A 133 -12.98 -8.01 -3.51
C ALA A 133 -13.41 -7.06 -4.64
N ASN A 134 -14.39 -7.46 -5.44
CA ASN A 134 -15.04 -6.58 -6.41
C ASN A 134 -15.94 -5.55 -5.69
N ASP A 135 -16.37 -4.51 -6.40
CA ASP A 135 -17.19 -3.43 -5.83
C ASP A 135 -18.45 -3.96 -5.12
N GLU A 136 -19.14 -4.95 -5.71
CA GLU A 136 -20.33 -5.54 -5.11
C GLU A 136 -20.08 -6.15 -3.74
N LYS A 137 -19.06 -7.01 -3.64
CA LYS A 137 -18.69 -7.64 -2.37
C LYS A 137 -18.06 -6.63 -1.40
N ALA A 138 -17.42 -5.61 -1.95
CA ALA A 138 -16.64 -4.64 -1.21
C ALA A 138 -17.50 -3.56 -0.54
N CYS A 139 -18.46 -3.05 -1.30
CA CYS A 139 -19.20 -1.82 -1.07
C CYS A 139 -20.70 -1.97 -1.37
N GLY A 140 -21.18 -3.15 -1.81
CA GLY A 140 -22.58 -3.36 -2.18
C GLY A 140 -22.91 -2.67 -3.50
N LYS A 141 -23.82 -1.69 -3.47
CA LYS A 141 -24.19 -0.92 -4.67
C LYS A 141 -23.19 0.21 -4.99
N ASN A 142 -22.31 0.52 -4.05
CA ASN A 142 -21.34 1.62 -4.13
C ASN A 142 -20.02 1.14 -4.74
N LYS A 143 -19.20 2.06 -5.23
CA LYS A 143 -17.89 1.74 -5.83
C LYS A 143 -16.77 1.86 -4.81
N THR A 144 -15.73 1.05 -4.97
CA THR A 144 -14.51 1.20 -4.18
C THR A 144 -13.74 2.43 -4.64
N LYS A 145 -13.33 3.29 -3.70
CA LYS A 145 -12.39 4.38 -3.97
C LYS A 145 -10.99 3.79 -4.17
N ILE A 146 -10.55 3.68 -5.42
CA ILE A 146 -9.25 3.09 -5.78
C ILE A 146 -8.11 3.85 -5.09
N GLY A 147 -7.16 3.10 -4.53
CA GLY A 147 -5.96 3.64 -3.88
C GLY A 147 -6.08 3.84 -2.37
N TYR A 148 -7.30 3.86 -1.80
CA TYR A 148 -7.52 4.08 -0.36
C TYR A 148 -7.85 2.77 0.36
N LEU A 149 -6.82 1.99 0.70
CA LEU A 149 -6.93 0.76 1.46
C LEU A 149 -6.33 0.95 2.85
N GLY A 150 -7.12 0.85 3.91
CA GLY A 150 -6.67 1.00 5.29
C GLY A 150 -6.65 -0.32 6.08
N LYS A 151 -6.07 -0.29 7.29
CA LYS A 151 -6.14 -1.44 8.21
C LYS A 151 -7.49 -1.53 8.91
N LYS A 152 -8.00 -0.38 9.34
CA LYS A 152 -9.24 -0.19 10.10
C LYS A 152 -9.85 1.18 9.78
N CYS A 153 -11.17 1.30 9.87
CA CYS A 153 -11.87 2.58 9.74
C CYS A 153 -11.47 3.59 10.81
N SER A 154 -11.03 3.12 11.99
CA SER A 154 -10.49 3.97 13.05
C SER A 154 -9.23 4.75 12.65
N HIS A 155 -8.56 4.37 11.56
CA HIS A 155 -7.42 5.12 11.02
C HIS A 155 -7.83 6.32 10.16
N GLN A 156 -9.14 6.56 9.99
CA GLN A 156 -9.72 7.78 9.38
C GLN A 156 -9.21 8.13 7.97
N PHE A 157 -8.84 7.13 7.18
CA PHE A 157 -8.27 7.30 5.83
C PHE A 157 -9.31 7.55 4.72
N CYS A 158 -10.61 7.46 5.03
CA CYS A 158 -11.69 7.74 4.09
C CYS A 158 -12.13 9.19 4.17
N PHE A 159 -11.70 10.01 3.20
CA PHE A 159 -12.15 11.39 3.06
C PHE A 159 -13.46 11.47 2.27
N GLU A 160 -14.50 12.00 2.90
CA GLU A 160 -15.85 12.23 2.32
C GLU A 160 -16.47 10.97 1.69
N SER A 161 -16.14 9.79 2.22
CA SER A 161 -16.61 8.49 1.71
C SER A 161 -16.89 7.55 2.87
N GLU A 162 -17.80 6.59 2.68
CA GLU A 162 -18.13 5.62 3.71
C GLU A 162 -16.97 4.63 3.88
N CYS A 163 -16.58 4.33 5.12
CA CYS A 163 -15.60 3.29 5.39
C CYS A 163 -16.29 1.96 5.69
N LYS A 164 -15.88 0.89 4.99
CA LYS A 164 -16.28 -0.50 5.26
C LYS A 164 -15.09 -1.28 5.81
N GLU A 165 -15.21 -1.75 7.06
CA GLU A 165 -14.19 -2.56 7.72
C GLU A 165 -14.45 -4.06 7.50
N GLY A 166 -13.42 -4.78 7.07
CA GLY A 166 -13.37 -6.24 7.01
C GLY A 166 -12.58 -6.85 8.18
N LYS A 167 -12.24 -8.12 8.07
CA LYS A 167 -11.47 -8.83 9.10
C LYS A 167 -9.99 -8.40 9.12
N TYR A 168 -9.41 -8.12 7.96
CA TYR A 168 -7.99 -7.82 7.84
C TYR A 168 -7.68 -6.40 7.36
N LEU A 169 -8.60 -5.80 6.62
CA LEU A 169 -8.44 -4.48 6.02
C LEU A 169 -9.77 -3.73 5.95
N ALA A 170 -9.70 -2.44 5.70
CA ALA A 170 -10.82 -1.55 5.49
C ALA A 170 -10.68 -0.82 4.15
N ARG A 171 -11.81 -0.44 3.56
CA ARG A 171 -11.86 0.27 2.27
C ARG A 171 -12.83 1.42 2.32
N CYS A 172 -12.67 2.35 1.38
CA CYS A 172 -13.58 3.47 1.21
C CYS A 172 -14.56 3.20 0.05
N CYS A 173 -15.83 3.49 0.27
CA CYS A 173 -16.93 3.29 -0.67
C CYS A 173 -17.59 4.63 -1.01
N ILE A 174 -17.85 4.84 -2.30
CA ILE A 174 -18.50 6.04 -2.87
C ILE A 174 -19.80 5.72 -3.58
#